data_AF-A0A2W7UJV4-F1
#
_entry.id   AF-A0A2W7UJV4-F1
#
_cell.length_a   1.000
_cell.length_b   1.000
_cell.length_c   1.000
_cell.angle_alpha   90.00
_cell.angle_beta   90.00
_cell.angle_gamma   90.00
#
_symmetry.space_group_name_H-M   'P 1'
#
loop_
_entity.id
_entity.type
_entity.pdbx_description
1 polymer ?
#
loop_
_entity_poly.entity_id
_entity_poly.type
_entity_poly.pdbx_seq_one_letter_code
_entity_poly.pdbx_strand_id
1 'polypeptide(L)'
;MDSQKVDMFMMMNSKYFEGHHLNTIREKLMSLDESQWQRLQLTQFKDPTTALLISIFAGAYGIDRFYIGDTGMGVGKLLTCGGFMIWAIVDWFLIQGATKEKNTIAFNNAFL
;
A
#
# COMPACT_ATOMS: atom_id res chain seq x y z
N MET A 1 -3.06 17.26 16.44
CA MET A 1 -2.62 17.95 15.21
C MET A 1 -3.65 18.97 14.74
N ASP A 2 -3.21 20.05 14.08
CA ASP A 2 -4.12 21.03 13.47
C ASP A 2 -4.96 20.39 12.34
N SER A 3 -6.27 20.65 12.33
CA SER A 3 -7.21 20.09 11.35
C SER A 3 -6.80 20.39 9.90
N GLN A 4 -6.20 21.56 9.62
CA GLN A 4 -5.74 21.92 8.28
C GLN A 4 -4.60 21.01 7.81
N LYS A 5 -3.66 20.67 8.70
CA LYS A 5 -2.56 19.73 8.37
C LYS A 5 -3.11 18.34 8.06
N VAL A 6 -4.10 17.89 8.84
CA VAL A 6 -4.77 16.60 8.63
C VAL A 6 -5.51 16.57 7.30
N ASP A 7 -6.31 17.58 7.00
CA ASP A 7 -7.06 17.66 5.75
C ASP A 7 -6.14 17.74 4.52
N MET A 8 -5.02 18.48 4.61
CA MET A 8 -4.00 18.51 3.58
C MET A 8 -3.40 17.12 3.33
N PHE A 9 -3.05 16.38 4.39
CA PHE A 9 -2.52 15.02 4.25
C PHE A 9 -3.54 14.07 3.62
N MET A 10 -4.80 14.15 4.04
CA MET A 10 -5.88 13.33 3.48
C MET A 10 -6.08 13.63 1.99
N MET A 11 -6.02 14.91 1.59
CA MET A 11 -6.13 15.29 0.17
C MET A 11 -4.99 14.72 -0.67
N MET A 12 -3.76 14.74 -0.14
CA MET A 12 -2.56 14.28 -0.86
C MET A 12 -2.41 12.75 -0.89
N ASN A 13 -2.84 12.06 0.17
CA ASN A 13 -2.53 10.65 0.39
C ASN A 13 -3.75 9.71 0.41
N SER A 14 -4.99 10.21 0.31
CA SER A 14 -6.21 9.37 0.34
C SER A 14 -6.19 8.24 -0.69
N LYS A 15 -5.61 8.45 -1.88
CA LYS A 15 -5.50 7.41 -2.93
C LYS A 15 -4.68 6.19 -2.53
N TYR A 16 -3.74 6.34 -1.59
CA TYR A 16 -2.86 5.27 -1.12
C TYR A 16 -3.52 4.36 -0.10
N PHE A 17 -4.68 4.74 0.43
CA PHE A 17 -5.40 4.03 1.47
C PHE A 17 -6.76 3.51 0.98
N GLU A 18 -7.30 2.56 1.73
CA GLU A 18 -8.65 2.05 1.52
C GLU A 18 -9.70 3.03 2.08
N GLY A 19 -10.83 3.15 1.37
CA GLY A 19 -11.90 4.09 1.74
C GLY A 19 -12.42 3.89 3.16
N HIS A 20 -12.49 2.63 3.61
CA HIS A 20 -12.96 2.28 4.95
C HIS A 20 -11.95 2.63 6.07
N HIS A 21 -10.65 2.77 5.74
CA HIS A 21 -9.62 3.18 6.70
C HIS A 21 -9.45 4.70 6.80
N LEU A 22 -10.04 5.49 5.89
CA LEU A 22 -9.84 6.94 5.86
C LEU A 22 -10.29 7.64 7.15
N ASN A 23 -11.41 7.21 7.73
CA ASN A 23 -11.91 7.79 8.97
C ASN A 23 -10.97 7.48 10.15
N THR A 24 -10.52 6.23 10.26
CA THR A 24 -9.55 5.81 11.28
C THR A 24 -8.21 6.51 11.14
N ILE A 25 -7.72 6.69 9.91
CA ILE A 25 -6.50 7.44 9.63
C ILE A 25 -6.67 8.89 10.05
N ARG A 26 -7.79 9.54 9.68
CA ARG A 26 -8.09 10.91 10.10
C ARG A 26 -8.08 11.05 11.61
N GLU A 27 -8.75 10.18 12.33
CA GLU A 27 -8.78 10.18 13.81
C GLU A 27 -7.38 10.01 14.40
N LYS A 28 -6.57 9.09 13.88
CA LYS A 28 -5.17 8.92 14.30
C LYS A 28 -4.36 10.18 14.03
N LEU A 29 -4.47 10.76 12.84
CA LEU A 29 -3.77 12.00 12.46
C LEU A 29 -4.13 13.16 13.40
N MET A 30 -5.39 13.26 13.82
CA MET A 30 -5.84 14.28 14.77
C MET A 30 -5.19 14.12 16.15
N SER A 31 -4.97 12.88 16.61
CA SER A 31 -4.31 12.59 17.88
C SER A 31 -2.78 12.54 17.80
N LEU A 32 -2.17 12.72 16.62
CA LEU A 32 -0.71 12.77 16.49
C LEU A 32 -0.11 14.01 17.12
N ASP A 33 1.08 13.79 17.69
CA ASP A 33 2.00 14.80 18.16
C ASP A 33 2.99 15.22 17.05
N GLU A 34 3.69 16.35 17.22
CA GLU A 34 4.56 16.94 16.17
C GLU A 34 5.73 16.00 15.80
N SER A 35 6.25 15.23 16.76
CA SER A 35 7.31 14.24 16.54
C SER A 35 6.85 13.05 15.69
N GLN A 36 5.63 12.56 15.94
CA GLN A 36 5.01 11.46 15.21
C GLN A 36 4.65 11.89 13.78
N TRP A 37 4.26 13.14 13.62
CA TRP A 37 4.02 13.75 12.31
C TRP A 37 5.27 13.81 11.43
N GLN A 38 6.42 14.16 12.01
CA GLN A 38 7.69 14.12 11.29
C GLN A 38 8.02 12.69 10.81
N ARG A 39 7.79 11.67 11.65
CA ARG A 39 7.97 10.26 11.25
C ARG A 39 7.04 9.87 10.11
N LEU A 40 5.78 10.29 10.17
CA LEU A 40 4.81 10.05 9.11
C LEU A 40 5.23 10.65 7.76
N GLN A 41 5.84 11.84 7.76
CA GLN A 41 6.33 12.48 6.52
C GLN A 41 7.49 11.70 5.87
N LEU A 42 8.23 10.91 6.66
CA LEU A 42 9.31 10.06 6.16
C LEU A 42 8.77 8.74 5.59
N THR A 43 7.60 8.30 6.02
CA THR A 43 6.95 7.06 5.53
C THR A 43 6.61 7.18 4.06
N GLN A 44 7.18 6.28 3.25
CA GLN A 44 6.92 6.22 1.81
C GLN A 44 5.69 5.35 1.52
N PHE A 45 4.64 5.95 0.95
CA PHE A 45 3.47 5.22 0.48
C PHE A 45 3.63 4.84 -0.99
N LYS A 46 3.23 3.61 -1.34
CA LYS A 46 3.32 3.10 -2.71
C LYS A 46 2.02 3.35 -3.46
N ASP A 47 2.10 3.77 -4.72
CA ASP A 47 0.92 3.98 -5.55
C ASP A 47 0.31 2.63 -5.99
N PRO A 48 -0.96 2.34 -5.65
CA PRO A 48 -1.65 1.13 -6.10
C PRO A 48 -1.71 1.00 -7.63
N THR A 49 -1.73 2.12 -8.34
CA THR A 49 -1.74 2.16 -9.81
C THR A 49 -0.40 1.71 -10.36
N THR A 50 0.70 2.15 -9.76
CA THR A 50 2.06 1.70 -10.13
C THR A 50 2.23 0.22 -9.82
N ALA A 51 1.72 -0.25 -8.68
CA ALA A 51 1.74 -1.68 -8.36
C ALA A 51 0.94 -2.52 -9.38
N LEU A 52 -0.21 -2.02 -9.84
CA LEU A 52 -1.00 -2.65 -10.91
C LEU A 52 -0.27 -2.66 -12.25
N LEU A 53 0.36 -1.55 -12.65
CA LEU A 53 1.21 -1.49 -13.84
C LEU A 53 2.33 -2.54 -13.78
N ILE A 54 3.01 -2.66 -12.64
CA ILE A 54 4.03 -3.69 -12.42
C ILE A 54 3.42 -5.09 -12.53
N SER A 55 2.21 -5.31 -12.01
CA SER A 55 1.50 -6.60 -12.14
C SER A 55 1.15 -6.94 -13.59
N ILE A 56 0.80 -5.95 -14.42
CA ILE A 56 0.51 -6.16 -15.85
C ILE A 56 1.79 -6.54 -16.62
N PHE A 57 2.88 -5.80 -16.43
CA PHE A 57 4.12 -6.02 -17.20
C PHE A 57 5.01 -7.13 -16.65
N ALA A 58 4.96 -7.36 -15.33
CA ALA A 58 5.91 -8.19 -14.61
C ALA A 58 5.25 -9.23 -13.68
N GLY A 59 3.91 -9.33 -13.67
CA GLY A 59 3.15 -10.30 -12.86
C GLY A 59 3.38 -11.76 -13.26
N ALA A 60 3.73 -12.03 -14.53
CA ALA A 60 4.14 -13.37 -14.97
C ALA A 60 5.40 -13.88 -14.23
N TYR A 61 6.25 -12.96 -13.76
CA TYR A 61 7.45 -13.25 -12.97
C TYR A 61 7.21 -13.06 -11.46
N GLY A 62 5.98 -12.73 -11.03
CA GLY A 62 5.63 -12.47 -9.64
C GLY A 62 6.25 -11.20 -9.02
N ILE A 63 6.84 -10.33 -9.84
CA ILE A 63 7.58 -9.12 -9.41
C ILE A 63 6.67 -8.11 -8.69
N ASP A 64 5.38 -8.12 -9.00
CA ASP A 64 4.34 -7.32 -8.31
C ASP A 64 4.25 -7.64 -6.82
N ARG A 65 4.35 -8.92 -6.44
CA ARG A 65 4.33 -9.34 -5.03
C ARG A 65 5.62 -9.00 -4.32
N PHE A 66 6.77 -9.14 -4.99
CA PHE A 66 8.04 -8.66 -4.45
C PHE A 66 8.02 -7.14 -4.24
N TYR A 67 7.39 -6.38 -5.14
CA TYR A 67 7.28 -4.93 -5.03
C TYR A 67 6.49 -4.51 -3.78
N ILE A 68 5.39 -5.19 -3.44
CA ILE A 68 4.61 -4.88 -2.23
C ILE A 68 5.17 -5.52 -0.94
N GLY A 69 6.30 -6.22 -1.01
CA GLY A 69 6.93 -6.89 0.14
C GLY A 69 6.28 -8.22 0.52
N ASP A 70 5.50 -8.82 -0.39
CA ASP A 70 4.84 -10.10 -0.21
C ASP A 70 5.66 -11.22 -0.88
N THR A 71 6.90 -11.37 -0.42
CA THR A 71 7.90 -12.27 -1.00
C THR A 71 7.47 -13.74 -1.00
N GLY A 72 6.68 -14.18 -0.01
CA GLY A 72 6.18 -15.56 0.07
C GLY A 72 5.29 -15.94 -1.11
N MET A 73 4.30 -15.10 -1.45
CA MET A 73 3.45 -15.34 -2.63
C MET A 73 4.21 -15.18 -3.95
N GLY A 74 5.18 -14.26 -4.00
CA GLY A 74 6.05 -14.09 -5.17
C GLY A 74 6.85 -15.36 -5.49
N VAL A 75 7.47 -15.98 -4.47
CA VAL A 75 8.21 -17.24 -4.62
C VAL A 75 7.28 -18.41 -4.99
N GLY A 76 6.07 -18.47 -4.44
CA GLY A 76 5.07 -19.49 -4.80
C GLY A 76 4.67 -19.46 -6.29
N LYS A 77 4.57 -18.28 -6.89
CA LYS A 77 4.32 -18.14 -8.33
C LYS A 77 5.50 -18.58 -9.19
N LEU A 78 6.73 -18.29 -8.76
CA LEU A 78 7.93 -18.73 -9.47
C LEU A 78 8.05 -20.26 -9.46
N LEU A 79 7.76 -20.90 -8.33
CA LEU A 79 7.78 -22.37 -8.21
C LEU A 79 6.68 -23.06 -9.03
N THR A 80 5.56 -22.38 -9.29
CA THR A 80 4.48 -22.89 -10.15
C THR A 80 4.64 -22.49 -11.62
N CYS A 81 5.82 -22.00 -12.03
CA CYS A 81 6.11 -21.49 -13.38
C CYS A 81 5.09 -20.42 -13.85
N GLY A 82 4.74 -19.48 -12.96
CA GLY A 82 3.79 -18.39 -13.26
C GLY A 82 2.35 -18.85 -13.45
N GLY A 83 2.04 -20.13 -13.15
CA GLY A 83 0.70 -20.70 -13.11
C GLY A 83 -0.17 -20.37 -14.35
N PHE A 84 0.43 -20.50 -15.55
CA PHE A 84 -0.28 -20.41 -16.83
C PHE A 84 -1.06 -19.09 -17.04
N MET A 85 -0.50 -17.93 -16.64
CA MET A 85 -1.14 -16.59 -16.73
C MET A 85 -2.40 -16.37 -15.87
N ILE A 86 -3.01 -17.41 -15.32
CA ILE A 86 -4.21 -17.30 -14.46
C ILE A 86 -3.88 -16.52 -13.20
N TRP A 87 -2.69 -16.75 -12.62
CA TRP A 87 -2.24 -16.01 -11.44
C TRP A 87 -2.13 -14.51 -11.70
N ALA A 88 -1.59 -14.11 -12.85
CA ALA A 88 -1.47 -12.69 -13.21
C ALA A 88 -2.84 -12.00 -13.29
N ILE A 89 -3.86 -12.68 -13.82
CA ILE A 89 -5.23 -12.14 -13.89
C ILE A 89 -5.81 -11.93 -12.48
N VAL A 90 -5.61 -12.89 -11.57
CA VAL A 90 -6.07 -12.77 -10.18
C VAL A 90 -5.35 -11.61 -9.47
N ASP A 91 -4.05 -11.43 -9.72
CA ASP A 91 -3.31 -10.32 -9.12
C ASP A 91 -3.75 -8.96 -9.60
N TRP A 92 -4.21 -8.80 -10.84
CA TRP A 92 -4.70 -7.50 -11.31
C TRP A 92 -5.82 -6.96 -10.42
N PHE A 93 -6.65 -7.84 -9.87
CA PHE A 93 -7.69 -7.46 -8.91
C PHE A 93 -7.18 -7.37 -7.47
N LEU A 94 -6.27 -8.25 -7.06
CA LEU A 94 -5.80 -8.30 -5.67
C LEU A 94 -4.73 -7.26 -5.33
N ILE A 95 -3.87 -6.88 -6.27
CA ILE A 95 -2.66 -6.10 -6.01
C ILE A 95 -2.97 -4.69 -5.51
N GLN A 96 -4.07 -4.09 -5.99
CA GLN A 96 -4.46 -2.75 -5.56
C GLN A 96 -4.86 -2.72 -4.08
N GLY A 97 -5.71 -3.66 -3.65
CA GLY A 97 -6.10 -3.79 -2.25
C GLY A 97 -4.90 -4.14 -1.36
N ALA A 98 -4.10 -5.12 -1.78
CA ALA A 98 -2.89 -5.51 -1.05
C ALA A 98 -1.90 -4.34 -0.91
N THR A 99 -1.71 -3.50 -1.94
CA THR A 99 -0.85 -2.31 -1.85
C THR A 99 -1.39 -1.30 -0.83
N LYS A 100 -2.70 -1.05 -0.83
CA LYS A 100 -3.34 -0.13 0.11
C LYS A 100 -3.27 -0.64 1.54
N GLU A 101 -3.46 -1.94 1.75
CA GLU A 101 -3.34 -2.58 3.06
C GLU A 101 -1.90 -2.46 3.59
N LYS A 102 -0.89 -2.74 2.75
CA LYS A 102 0.53 -2.56 3.12
C LYS A 102 0.85 -1.10 3.45
N ASN A 103 0.27 -0.14 2.74
CA ASN A 103 0.39 1.29 3.07
C ASN A 103 -0.25 1.61 4.44
N THR A 104 -1.40 1.04 4.77
CA THR A 104 -2.02 1.20 6.10
C THR A 104 -1.15 0.60 7.21
N ILE A 105 -0.51 -0.54 6.97
CA ILE A 105 0.44 -1.14 7.92
C ILE A 105 1.66 -0.24 8.09
N ALA A 106 2.25 0.25 6.99
CA ALA A 106 3.38 1.18 7.03
C ALA A 106 3.04 2.47 7.78
N PHE A 107 1.82 2.99 7.59
CA PHE A 107 1.29 4.11 8.35
C PHE A 107 1.27 3.81 9.85
N ASN A 108 0.68 2.68 10.27
CA ASN A 108 0.61 2.32 11.68
C ASN A 108 2.00 2.10 12.29
N ASN A 109 2.93 1.51 11.55
CA ASN A 109 4.29 1.27 12.00
C ASN A 109 5.12 2.55 12.17
N ALA A 110 4.73 3.66 11.53
CA ALA A 110 5.40 4.95 11.72
C ALA A 110 5.22 5.51 13.15
N PHE A 111 4.26 4.97 13.89
CA PHE A 111 3.85 5.42 15.22
C PHE A 111 4.19 4.45 16.35
N LEU A 112 4.72 3.27 16.02
CA LEU A 112 5.28 2.31 16.99
C LEU A 112 6.75 2.64 17.28
#